data_AF-A0A7C0X991-F1
#
_entry.id   AF-A0A7C0X991-F1
#
_cell.length_a   1.000
_cell.length_b   1.000
_cell.length_c   1.000
_cell.angle_alpha   90.00
_cell.angle_beta   90.00
_cell.angle_gamma   90.00
#
_symmetry.space_group_name_H-M   'P 1'
#
loop_
_entity.id
_entity.type
_entity.pdbx_description
1 polymer ?
#
loop_
_entity_poly.entity_id
_entity_poly.type
_entity_poly.pdbx_seq_one_letter_code
_entity_poly.pdbx_strand_id
1 'polypeptide(L)' 'MLSLISVPPGITVKIIQMAGGRGVQMRLFQLGLHPGDTIRVLSVGPFGGPLYIENLTTGVRAAIGRGVARRILVQPVR' A
#
# COMPACT_ATOMS: atom_id res chain seq x y z
N MET A 1 -0.66 -6.06 -13.33
CA MET A 1 -0.80 -6.04 -11.86
C MET A 1 0.60 -6.13 -11.26
N LEU A 2 0.90 -5.34 -10.24
CA LEU A 2 2.23 -5.26 -9.64
C LEU A 2 2.14 -5.16 -8.13
N SER A 3 3.24 -5.44 -7.43
CA SER A 3 3.30 -5.34 -5.99
C SER A 3 3.49 -3.89 -5.56
N LEU A 4 2.90 -3.47 -4.44
CA LEU A 4 3.10 -2.12 -3.91
C LEU A 4 4.58 -1.80 -3.68
N ILE A 5 5.41 -2.80 -3.35
CA ILE A 5 6.84 -2.59 -3.12
C ILE A 5 7.62 -2.14 -4.36
N SER A 6 7.13 -2.45 -5.56
CA SER A 6 7.77 -2.07 -6.83
C SER A 6 7.30 -0.72 -7.35
N VAL A 7 6.38 -0.04 -6.63
CA VAL A 7 5.85 1.26 -7.04
C VAL A 7 6.84 2.35 -6.62
N PRO A 8 7.33 3.18 -7.56
CA PRO A 8 8.16 4.32 -7.23
C PRO A 8 7.41 5.39 -6.41
N PRO A 9 8.12 6.16 -5.57
CA PRO A 9 7.56 7.37 -4.97
C PRO A 9 6.96 8.32 -6.02
N GLY A 10 5.86 8.98 -5.66
CA GLY A 10 5.12 9.89 -6.52
C GLY A 10 4.03 9.22 -7.37
N ILE A 11 4.02 7.89 -7.46
CA ILE A 11 3.03 7.17 -8.27
C ILE A 11 1.76 6.85 -7.46
N THR A 12 0.62 7.08 -8.11
CA THR A 12 -0.71 6.75 -7.59
C THR A 12 -1.17 5.41 -8.18
N VAL A 13 -1.62 4.52 -7.31
CA VAL A 13 -2.06 3.17 -7.65
C VAL A 13 -3.35 2.82 -6.90
N LYS A 14 -4.16 1.94 -7.47
CA LYS A 14 -5.35 1.39 -6.84
C LYS A 14 -5.03 0.02 -6.24
N ILE A 15 -5.44 -0.20 -4.99
CA ILE A 15 -5.33 -1.50 -4.33
C ILE A 15 -6.34 -2.45 -4.99
N ILE A 16 -5.87 -3.58 -5.48
CA ILE A 16 -6.72 -4.61 -6.08
C ILE A 16 -6.94 -5.75 -5.11
N GLN A 17 -5.88 -6.18 -4.42
CA GLN A 17 -5.97 -7.30 -3.51
C GLN A 17 -4.85 -7.23 -2.46
N MET A 18 -5.08 -7.83 -1.30
CA MET A 18 -4.08 -7.99 -0.25
C MET A 18 -3.89 -9.48 0.05
N ALA A 19 -2.69 -10.00 -0.18
CA ALA A 19 -2.33 -11.37 0.11
C ALA A 19 -1.88 -11.56 1.57
N GLY A 20 -2.09 -12.76 2.11
CA GLY A 20 -1.71 -13.12 3.48
C GLY A 20 -2.87 -13.76 4.25
N GLY A 21 -2.57 -14.32 5.42
CA GLY A 21 -3.60 -14.89 6.30
C GLY A 21 -4.54 -13.82 6.87
N ARG A 22 -5.68 -14.25 7.43
CA ARG A 22 -6.75 -13.36 7.95
C ARG A 22 -6.22 -12.26 8.87
N GLY A 23 -5.29 -12.58 9.79
CA GLY A 23 -4.76 -11.59 10.74
C GLY A 23 -4.03 -10.41 10.07
N VAL A 24 -3.32 -10.65 8.96
CA VAL A 24 -2.63 -9.58 8.21
C VAL A 24 -3.65 -8.71 7.48
N GLN A 25 -4.65 -9.33 6.85
CA GLN A 25 -5.71 -8.60 6.15
C GLN A 25 -6.53 -7.76 7.13
N MET A 26 -6.91 -8.31 8.30
CA MET A 26 -7.64 -7.57 9.33
C MET A 26 -6.87 -6.36 9.84
N ARG A 27 -5.55 -6.50 10.04
CA ARG A 27 -4.71 -5.37 10.48
C ARG A 27 -4.63 -4.27 9.41
N LEU A 28 -4.60 -4.63 8.12
CA LEU A 28 -4.66 -3.66 7.02
C LEU A 28 -6.01 -2.95 6.95
N PHE A 29 -7.11 -3.68 7.14
CA PHE A 29 -8.46 -3.09 7.17
C PHE A 29 -8.61 -2.13 8.36
N GLN A 30 -8.10 -2.48 9.54
CA GLN A 30 -8.08 -1.60 10.71
C GLN A 30 -7.25 -0.32 10.51
N LEU A 31 -6.26 -0.35 9.61
CA LEU A 31 -5.49 0.84 9.22
C LEU A 31 -6.20 1.69 8.15
N GLY A 32 -7.43 1.33 7.76
CA GLY A 32 -8.19 2.05 6.75
C GLY A 32 -7.70 1.80 5.32
N LEU A 33 -7.07 0.65 5.07
CA LEU A 33 -6.67 0.23 3.73
C LEU A 33 -7.56 -0.92 3.27
N HIS A 34 -8.28 -0.70 2.18
CA HIS A 34 -9.22 -1.67 1.61
C HIS A 34 -8.94 -1.90 0.12
N PRO A 35 -9.27 -3.09 -0.43
CA PRO A 35 -9.34 -3.28 -1.86
C PRO A 35 -10.30 -2.26 -2.49
N GLY A 36 -9.84 -1.59 -3.55
CA GLY A 36 -10.56 -0.48 -4.17
C GLY A 36 -10.00 0.90 -3.82
N ASP A 37 -9.25 1.03 -2.72
CA ASP A 37 -8.69 2.32 -2.32
C ASP A 37 -7.61 2.79 -3.29
N THR A 38 -7.59 4.10 -3.54
CA THR A 38 -6.52 4.73 -4.31
C THR A 38 -5.46 5.25 -3.35
N ILE A 39 -4.23 4.79 -3.51
CA ILE A 39 -3.10 5.16 -2.67
C ILE A 39 -1.98 5.79 -3.48
N ARG A 40 -1.27 6.73 -2.89
CA ARG A 40 -0.07 7.34 -3.45
C ARG A 40 1.14 6.96 -2.61
N VAL A 41 2.21 6.52 -3.26
CA VAL A 41 3.49 6.31 -2.59
C VAL A 41 4.15 7.66 -2.40
N LEU A 42 4.37 8.06 -1.15
CA LEU A 42 5.00 9.33 -0.81
C LEU A 42 6.52 9.22 -0.89
N SER A 43 7.09 8.24 -0.21
CA SER A 43 8.53 8.00 -0.14
C SER A 43 8.85 6.61 0.40
N VAL A 44 10.12 6.21 0.28
CA VAL A 44 10.64 4.98 0.89
C VAL A 44 11.60 5.38 2.01
N GLY A 45 11.48 4.75 3.18
CA GLY A 45 12.36 5.02 4.32
C GLY A 45 13.83 4.64 4.09
N PRO A 46 14.74 5.10 4.97
CA PRO A 46 16.17 4.81 4.89
C PRO A 46 16.47 3.29 4.97
N PHE A 47 17.61 2.87 4.41
CA PHE A 47 18.01 1.45 4.28
C PHE A 47 16.99 0.58 3.51
N GLY A 48 16.25 1.20 2.58
CA GLY A 48 15.15 0.55 1.87
C GLY A 48 13.95 0.29 2.77
N GLY A 49 13.79 1.01 3.88
CA GLY A 49 12.76 0.86 4.90
C GLY A 49 11.32 1.10 4.43
N PRO A 50 10.36 1.22 5.37
CA PRO A 50 8.93 1.13 5.08
C PRO A 50 8.49 2.13 4.00
N LEU A 51 7.47 1.74 3.24
CA LEU A 51 6.86 2.61 2.24
C LEU A 51 5.90 3.54 2.95
N TYR A 52 6.13 4.84 2.83
CA TYR A 52 5.16 5.84 3.25
C TYR A 52 4.12 6.00 2.15
N ILE A 53 2.86 5.77 2.50
CA ILE A 53 1.74 5.89 1.59
C ILE A 53 0.68 6.83 2.15
N GLU A 54 -0.06 7.43 1.23
CA GLU A 54 -1.25 8.21 1.52
C GLU A 54 -2.43 7.56 0.81
N ASN A 55 -3.47 7.21 1.55
CA ASN A 55 -4.74 6.79 0.98
C ASN A 55 -5.49 8.05 0.55
N LEU A 56 -5.67 8.23 -0.76
CA LEU A 56 -6.37 9.37 -1.34
C LEU A 56 -7.90 9.26 -1.17
N THR A 57 -8.42 8.06 -0.90
CA THR A 57 -9.84 7.84 -0.64
C THR A 57 -10.23 8.25 0.78
N THR A 58 -9.38 7.95 1.78
CA THR A 58 -9.68 8.21 3.21
C THR A 58 -8.85 9.35 3.81
N GLY A 59 -7.81 9.83 3.12
CA GLY A 59 -6.85 10.83 3.63
C GLY A 59 -5.82 10.26 4.61
N VAL A 60 -5.86 8.96 4.93
CA VAL A 60 -5.00 8.34 5.93
C VAL A 60 -3.57 8.18 5.41
N ARG A 61 -2.59 8.57 6.22
CA ARG A 61 -1.16 8.35 5.95
C ARG A 61 -0.64 7.21 6.82
N ALA A 62 0.04 6.26 6.20
CA ALA A 62 0.55 5.08 6.87
C ALA A 62 1.95 4.72 6.40
N ALA A 63 2.75 4.14 7.30
CA ALA A 63 4.02 3.52 6.97
C ALA A 63 3.82 2.00 6.85
N ILE A 64 4.05 1.46 5.67
CA ILE A 64 3.87 0.03 5.36
C ILE A 64 5.23 -0.65 5.31
N GLY A 65 5.46 -1.58 6.23
CA GLY A 65 6.66 -2.42 6.20
C GLY A 65 6.76 -3.23 4.91
N ARG A 66 7.98 -3.46 4.42
CA ARG A 66 8.23 -4.15 3.14
C ARG A 66 7.54 -5.52 3.03
N GLY A 67 7.47 -6.28 4.12
CA GLY A 67 6.82 -7.59 4.14
C GLY A 67 5.32 -7.51 3.84
N VAL A 68 4.67 -6.45 4.29
CA VAL A 68 3.26 -6.17 4.00
C VAL A 68 3.11 -5.60 2.59
N ALA A 69 3.95 -4.62 2.20
CA ALA A 69 3.93 -4.02 0.87
C ALA A 69 4.10 -5.07 -0.26
N ARG A 70 4.95 -6.09 -0.06
CA ARG A 70 5.12 -7.20 -1.00
C ARG A 70 3.83 -7.95 -1.31
N ARG A 71 2.91 -8.00 -0.35
CA ARG A 71 1.67 -8.76 -0.44
C ARG A 71 0.49 -7.94 -0.93
N ILE A 72 0.64 -6.63 -1.10
CA ILE A 72 -0.41 -5.77 -1.63
C ILE A 72 -0.25 -5.72 -3.16
N LEU A 73 -1.28 -6.21 -3.86
CA LEU A 73 -1.40 -6.13 -5.30
C LEU A 73 -2.10 -4.84 -5.69
N VAL A 74 -1.47 -4.10 -6.59
CA VAL A 74 -1.95 -2.80 -7.05
C VAL A 74 -1.95 -2.72 -8.58
N GLN A 75 -2.69 -1.75 -9.08
CA GLN A 75 -2.65 -1.34 -10.48
C GLN A 75 -2.45 0.18 -10.59
N PRO A 76 -1.72 0.67 -11.61
CA PRO A 76 -1.66 2.10 -11.89
C PRO A 76 -3.06 2.68 -12.11
N VAL A 77 -3.30 3.88 -11.56
CA VAL A 77 -4.47 4.69 -11.93
C VAL A 77 -4.05 5.55 -13.11
N ARG A 78 -4.74 5.41 -14.24
CA ARG A 78 -4.58 6.30 -15.41
C ARG A 78 -5.52 7.48 -15.29
#